data_AF-A0A7Y9WYW4-F1
#
_entry.id   AF-A0A7Y9WYW4-F1
#
_cell.length_a   1.000
_cell.length_b   1.000
_cell.length_c   1.000
_cell.angle_alpha   90.00
_cell.angle_beta   90.00
_cell.angle_gamma   90.00
#
_symmetry.space_group_name_H-M   'P 1'
#
loop_
_entity.id
_entity.type
_entity.pdbx_description
1 polymer ?
#
loop_
_entity_poly.entity_id
_entity_poly.type
_entity_poly.pdbx_seq_one_letter_code
_entity_poly.pdbx_strand_id
1 'polypeptide(L)'
;MTPRTAPRRRRTKHLLVAVSVTVGLLSCLWVLGFLSLRVLGTEGALPPDSRIPKVPSGASVIDEGMECASGGCWRQITVAPAAGQTPEDLAHEMGLTEEQSLSPTLFDPGFVYVGARAKEGKLIIHVGYR
;
A
#
# COMPACT_ATOMS: atom_id res chain seq x y z
N MET A 1 -0.64 -56.47 -21.13
CA MET A 1 -0.64 -55.40 -20.10
C MET A 1 0.54 -54.49 -20.37
N THR A 2 0.32 -53.32 -20.96
CA THR A 2 1.35 -52.30 -21.18
C THR A 2 0.79 -50.94 -20.74
N PRO A 3 1.44 -50.23 -19.80
CA PRO A 3 0.90 -49.01 -19.24
C PRO A 3 1.28 -47.86 -20.17
N ARG A 4 0.34 -47.30 -20.94
CA ARG A 4 0.64 -46.14 -21.80
C ARG A 4 0.28 -44.84 -21.09
N THR A 5 1.09 -44.50 -20.09
CA THR A 5 1.11 -43.26 -19.28
C THR A 5 1.47 -42.00 -20.09
N ALA A 6 1.32 -42.02 -21.42
CA ALA A 6 1.86 -41.02 -22.36
C ALA A 6 1.15 -39.65 -22.39
N PRO A 7 -0.20 -39.52 -22.29
CA PRO A 7 -0.84 -38.22 -22.41
C PRO A 7 -0.59 -37.34 -21.18
N ARG A 8 -0.44 -37.96 -20.00
CA ARG A 8 -0.17 -37.27 -18.73
C ARG A 8 1.16 -36.54 -18.77
N ARG A 9 2.23 -37.18 -19.26
CA ARG A 9 3.59 -36.60 -19.29
C ARG A 9 3.71 -35.39 -20.23
N ARG A 10 3.05 -35.39 -21.39
CA ARG A 10 3.02 -34.20 -22.27
C ARG A 10 2.24 -33.06 -21.64
N ARG A 11 1.08 -33.34 -21.04
CA ARG A 11 0.28 -32.34 -20.33
C ARG A 11 1.03 -31.73 -19.15
N THR A 12 1.77 -32.53 -18.38
CA THR A 12 2.62 -32.04 -17.29
C THR A 12 3.75 -31.15 -17.80
N LYS A 13 4.41 -31.48 -18.92
CA LYS A 13 5.44 -30.62 -19.53
C LYS A 13 4.86 -29.26 -19.97
N HIS A 14 3.71 -29.25 -20.64
CA HIS A 14 3.06 -27.99 -21.04
C HIS A 14 2.62 -27.16 -19.83
N LEU A 15 2.11 -27.81 -18.77
CA LEU A 15 1.81 -27.14 -17.51
C LEU A 15 3.04 -26.51 -16.86
N LEU A 16 4.16 -27.24 -16.80
CA LEU A 16 5.40 -26.71 -16.23
C LEU A 16 5.92 -25.51 -17.04
N VAL A 17 5.92 -25.61 -18.38
CA VAL A 17 6.32 -24.50 -19.25
C VAL A 17 5.40 -23.29 -19.05
N ALA A 18 4.08 -23.50 -19.00
CA ALA A 18 3.12 -22.43 -18.77
C ALA A 18 3.37 -21.75 -17.40
N VAL A 19 3.51 -22.52 -16.33
CA VAL A 19 3.80 -22.00 -14.99
C VAL A 19 5.12 -21.22 -14.98
N SER A 20 6.19 -21.74 -15.58
CA SER A 20 7.47 -21.05 -15.66
C SER A 20 7.38 -19.72 -16.40
N VAL A 21 6.66 -19.69 -17.52
CA VAL A 21 6.45 -18.45 -18.29
C VAL A 21 5.61 -17.45 -17.49
N THR A 22 4.54 -17.90 -16.84
CA THR A 22 3.70 -17.03 -16.00
C THR A 22 4.49 -16.44 -14.85
N VAL A 23 5.26 -17.25 -14.12
CA VAL A 23 6.10 -16.77 -13.02
C VAL A 23 7.15 -15.78 -13.53
N GLY A 24 7.83 -16.08 -14.63
CA GLY A 24 8.80 -15.18 -15.24
C GLY A 24 8.19 -13.82 -15.62
N LEU A 25 7.01 -13.82 -16.25
CA LEU A 25 6.30 -12.60 -16.60
C LEU A 25 5.91 -11.79 -15.36
N LEU A 26 5.35 -12.44 -14.34
CA LEU A 26 4.99 -11.79 -13.08
C LEU A 26 6.20 -11.17 -12.38
N SER A 27 7.35 -11.86 -12.36
CA SER A 27 8.59 -11.32 -11.81
C SER A 27 9.07 -10.09 -12.58
N CYS A 28 9.03 -10.12 -13.92
CA CYS A 28 9.39 -8.96 -14.74
C CYS A 28 8.47 -7.76 -14.46
N LEU A 29 7.15 -7.99 -14.40
CA LEU A 29 6.18 -6.94 -14.08
C LEU A 29 6.41 -6.36 -12.69
N TRP A 30 6.74 -7.20 -11.70
CA TRP A 30 7.04 -6.74 -10.35
C TRP A 30 8.27 -5.85 -10.29
N VAL A 31 9.37 -6.24 -10.98
CA VAL A 31 10.59 -5.42 -11.07
C VAL A 31 10.33 -4.11 -11.80
N LEU A 32 9.57 -4.13 -12.89
CA LEU A 32 9.18 -2.91 -13.62
C LEU A 32 8.32 -1.98 -12.76
N GLY A 33 7.39 -2.53 -11.98
CA GLY A 33 6.59 -1.76 -11.02
C GLY A 33 7.46 -1.11 -9.95
N PHE A 34 8.41 -1.84 -9.38
CA PHE A 34 9.38 -1.29 -8.42
C PHE A 34 10.19 -0.14 -9.04
N LEU A 35 10.76 -0.34 -10.22
CA LEU A 35 11.56 0.69 -10.90
C LEU A 35 10.70 1.91 -11.26
N SER A 36 9.46 1.70 -11.69
CA SER A 36 8.53 2.79 -11.98
C SER A 36 8.22 3.61 -10.74
N LEU A 37 8.00 2.98 -9.58
CA LEU A 37 7.77 3.71 -8.33
C LEU A 37 9.00 4.52 -7.90
N ARG A 38 10.21 4.02 -8.16
CA ARG A 38 11.45 4.76 -7.84
C ARG A 38 11.66 6.00 -8.70
N VAL A 39 11.12 6.02 -9.92
CA VAL A 39 11.28 7.14 -10.86
C VAL A 39 10.08 8.09 -10.84
N LEU A 40 8.86 7.57 -10.69
CA LEU A 40 7.61 8.31 -10.82
C LEU A 40 6.81 8.39 -9.51
N GLY A 41 7.33 7.82 -8.42
CA GLY A 41 6.63 7.72 -7.13
C GLY A 41 6.18 9.08 -6.59
N THR A 42 6.99 10.11 -6.79
CA THR A 42 6.72 11.47 -6.35
C THR A 42 5.80 12.24 -7.32
N GLU A 43 5.62 11.77 -8.55
CA GLU A 43 4.95 12.50 -9.65
C GLU A 43 3.47 12.10 -9.83
N GLY A 44 2.82 11.59 -8.78
CA GLY A 44 1.39 11.25 -8.80
C GLY A 44 1.04 9.80 -8.45
N ALA A 45 2.03 8.97 -8.11
CA ALA A 45 1.74 7.64 -7.58
C ALA A 45 1.30 7.73 -6.13
N LEU A 46 0.25 6.97 -5.77
CA LEU A 46 -0.22 6.87 -4.39
C LEU A 46 0.00 5.47 -3.82
N PRO A 47 0.32 5.36 -2.52
CA PRO A 47 0.25 4.11 -1.80
C PRO A 47 -1.15 3.50 -1.88
N PRO A 48 -1.28 2.17 -1.99
CA PRO A 48 -2.59 1.51 -2.00
C PRO A 48 -3.30 1.67 -0.65
N ASP A 49 -4.63 1.53 -0.64
CA ASP A 49 -5.47 1.73 0.54
C ASP A 49 -5.09 0.82 1.70
N SER A 50 -4.50 -0.35 1.42
CA SER A 50 -3.98 -1.27 2.43
C SER A 50 -2.84 -0.68 3.29
N ARG A 51 -2.24 0.44 2.86
CA ARG A 51 -1.21 1.17 3.61
C ARG A 51 -1.79 2.23 4.55
N ILE A 52 -3.08 2.52 4.44
CA ILE A 52 -3.77 3.46 5.31
C ILE A 52 -3.87 2.85 6.71
N PRO A 53 -3.48 3.58 7.78
CA PRO A 53 -3.66 3.13 9.15
C PRO A 53 -5.13 2.83 9.45
N LYS A 54 -5.39 1.75 10.18
CA LYS A 54 -6.75 1.44 10.63
C LYS A 54 -7.23 2.50 11.61
N VAL A 55 -8.40 3.08 11.33
CA VAL A 55 -9.05 4.04 12.22
C VAL A 55 -9.73 3.27 13.37
N PRO A 56 -9.45 3.63 14.65
CA PRO A 56 -10.09 3.02 15.82
C PRO A 56 -11.60 3.17 15.82
N SER A 57 -12.29 2.25 16.52
CA SER A 57 -13.74 2.32 16.68
C SER A 57 -14.17 3.59 17.40
N GLY A 58 -15.17 4.29 16.87
CA GLY A 58 -15.67 5.54 17.43
C GLY A 58 -15.11 6.79 16.75
N ALA A 59 -13.96 6.68 16.09
CA ALA A 59 -13.48 7.68 15.15
C ALA A 59 -14.01 7.37 13.73
N SER A 60 -14.15 8.40 12.90
CA SER A 60 -14.68 8.25 11.53
C SER A 60 -13.89 9.06 10.52
N VAL A 61 -13.60 8.46 9.36
CA VAL A 61 -13.09 9.20 8.20
C VAL A 61 -14.21 10.09 7.68
N ILE A 62 -13.96 11.40 7.64
CA ILE A 62 -14.92 12.40 7.17
C ILE A 62 -14.53 13.01 5.82
N ASP A 63 -13.27 12.85 5.42
CA ASP A 63 -12.76 13.30 4.13
C ASP A 63 -11.53 12.47 3.72
N GLU A 64 -11.39 12.23 2.43
CA GLU A 64 -10.24 11.56 1.83
C GLU A 64 -9.93 12.18 0.47
N GLY A 65 -8.66 12.48 0.23
CA GLY A 65 -8.22 13.10 -1.01
C GLY A 65 -6.75 12.81 -1.35
N MET A 66 -6.36 13.28 -2.53
CA MET A 66 -4.97 13.35 -2.96
C MET A 66 -4.50 14.79 -2.85
N GLU A 67 -3.32 14.99 -2.29
CA GLU A 67 -2.65 16.29 -2.22
C GLU A 67 -1.29 16.17 -2.91
N CYS A 68 -0.87 17.21 -3.62
CA CYS A 68 0.42 17.24 -4.33
C CYS A 68 1.12 18.57 -4.07
N ALA A 69 2.40 18.49 -3.69
CA ALA A 69 3.26 19.65 -3.53
C ALA A 69 4.68 19.36 -4.02
N SER A 70 5.65 20.23 -3.71
CA SER A 70 7.05 20.06 -4.10
C SER A 70 7.69 18.76 -3.61
N GLY A 71 7.14 18.13 -2.56
CA GLY A 71 7.57 16.82 -2.05
C GLY A 71 6.91 15.61 -2.72
N GLY A 72 6.10 15.85 -3.74
CA GLY A 72 5.33 14.83 -4.46
C GLY A 72 3.87 14.76 -4.04
N CYS A 73 3.18 13.69 -4.45
CA CYS A 73 1.79 13.45 -4.12
C CYS A 73 1.63 12.45 -2.97
N TRP A 74 0.64 12.70 -2.11
CA TRP A 74 0.27 11.81 -1.01
C TRP A 74 -1.25 11.76 -0.87
N ARG A 75 -1.72 10.70 -0.20
CA ARG A 75 -3.10 10.58 0.21
C ARG A 75 -3.28 11.29 1.54
N GLN A 76 -4.30 12.12 1.64
CA GLN A 76 -4.69 12.82 2.86
C GLN A 76 -6.04 12.29 3.34
N ILE A 77 -6.14 11.96 4.62
CA ILE A 77 -7.35 11.43 5.25
C ILE A 77 -7.65 12.30 6.46
N THR A 78 -8.86 12.82 6.53
CA THR A 78 -9.33 13.58 7.68
C THR A 78 -10.21 12.69 8.53
N VAL A 79 -9.83 12.52 9.78
CA VAL A 79 -10.52 11.70 10.76
C VAL A 79 -11.11 12.59 11.85
N ALA A 80 -12.40 12.43 12.09
CA ALA A 80 -13.07 12.96 13.28
C ALA A 80 -12.83 12.00 14.46
N PRO A 81 -12.26 12.47 15.58
CA PRO A 81 -12.09 11.67 16.78
C PRO A 81 -13.43 11.22 17.39
N ALA A 82 -13.37 10.23 18.27
CA ALA A 82 -14.54 9.83 19.05
C ALA A 82 -15.02 10.96 19.97
N ALA A 83 -16.29 10.91 20.39
CA ALA A 83 -16.84 11.91 21.31
C ALA A 83 -16.02 11.98 22.60
N GLY A 84 -15.51 13.18 22.93
CA GLY A 84 -14.68 13.41 24.11
C GLY A 84 -13.19 13.07 23.93
N GLN A 85 -12.76 12.58 22.76
CA GLN A 85 -11.36 12.32 22.43
C GLN A 85 -10.75 13.52 21.70
N THR A 86 -9.51 13.89 22.03
CA THR A 86 -8.78 14.90 21.28
C THR A 86 -8.11 14.28 20.04
N PRO A 87 -7.83 15.06 18.98
CA PRO A 87 -7.05 14.56 17.83
C PRO A 87 -5.68 14.02 18.21
N GLU A 88 -5.03 14.61 19.21
CA GLU A 88 -3.74 14.19 19.73
C GLU A 88 -3.82 12.83 20.42
N ASP A 89 -4.87 12.62 21.23
CA ASP A 89 -5.13 11.31 21.85
C ASP A 89 -5.41 10.25 20.79
N LEU A 90 -6.15 10.59 19.73
CA LEU A 90 -6.39 9.69 18.60
C LEU A 90 -5.08 9.38 17.86
N ALA A 91 -4.22 10.37 17.62
CA ALA A 91 -2.92 10.16 16.99
C ALA A 91 -2.06 9.21 17.84
N HIS A 92 -2.05 9.40 19.16
CA HIS A 92 -1.34 8.53 20.10
C HIS A 92 -1.90 7.09 20.09
N GLU A 93 -3.22 6.92 20.11
CA GLU A 93 -3.87 5.61 20.00
C GLU A 93 -3.49 4.88 18.69
N MET A 94 -3.38 5.64 17.60
CA MET A 94 -2.97 5.12 16.30
C MET A 94 -1.44 4.94 16.15
N GLY A 95 -0.65 5.35 17.15
CA GLY A 95 0.81 5.33 17.10
C GLY A 95 1.42 6.37 16.14
N LEU A 96 0.68 7.41 15.78
CA LEU A 96 1.05 8.44 14.80
C LEU A 96 1.53 9.76 15.44
N THR A 97 2.00 9.72 16.69
CA THR A 97 2.64 10.88 17.34
C THR A 97 3.94 11.29 16.66
N GLU A 98 4.61 10.34 16.02
CA GLU A 98 5.77 10.57 15.17
C GLU A 98 5.50 10.04 13.77
N GLU A 99 6.18 10.60 12.77
CA GLU A 99 6.12 10.08 11.40
C GLU A 99 6.73 8.67 11.37
N GLN A 100 5.98 7.73 10.79
CA GLN A 100 6.40 6.36 10.63
C GLN A 100 6.85 6.10 9.19
N SER A 101 7.93 5.34 9.03
CA SER A 101 8.36 4.81 7.74
C SER A 101 8.04 3.33 7.65
N LEU A 102 7.12 2.98 6.77
CA LEU A 102 6.72 1.61 6.48
C LEU A 102 7.60 1.02 5.38
N SER A 103 8.14 -0.17 5.66
CA SER A 103 8.94 -0.92 4.70
C SER A 103 8.11 -1.42 3.52
N PRO A 104 8.75 -1.69 2.36
CA PRO A 104 8.14 -2.39 1.24
C PRO A 104 7.49 -3.71 1.65
N THR A 105 6.44 -4.07 0.94
CA THR A 105 5.74 -5.36 1.06
C THR A 105 5.75 -6.07 -0.29
N LEU A 106 5.31 -7.33 -0.32
CA LEU A 106 5.23 -8.11 -1.57
C LEU A 106 4.34 -7.44 -2.63
N PHE A 107 3.28 -6.75 -2.20
CA PHE A 107 2.27 -6.16 -3.07
C PHE A 107 2.39 -4.63 -3.20
N ASP A 108 3.25 -4.02 -2.40
CA ASP A 108 3.63 -2.62 -2.54
C ASP A 108 5.14 -2.48 -2.32
N PRO A 109 5.93 -2.39 -3.41
CA PRO A 109 7.37 -2.29 -3.34
C PRO A 109 7.90 -0.94 -2.80
N GLY A 110 7.04 0.06 -2.61
CA GLY A 110 7.45 1.39 -2.15
C GLY A 110 7.74 1.47 -0.66
N PHE A 111 8.66 2.35 -0.28
CA PHE A 111 8.74 2.86 1.09
C PHE A 111 7.63 3.89 1.27
N VAL A 112 6.85 3.75 2.33
CA VAL A 112 5.71 4.63 2.59
C VAL A 112 5.94 5.38 3.88
N TYR A 113 5.78 6.69 3.87
CA TYR A 113 5.75 7.48 5.10
C TYR A 113 4.31 7.75 5.50
N VAL A 114 4.05 7.68 6.81
CA VAL A 114 2.75 7.94 7.40
C VAL A 114 2.95 8.90 8.55
N GLY A 115 2.27 10.04 8.50
CA GLY A 115 2.26 10.99 9.60
C GLY A 115 0.87 11.52 9.86
N ALA A 116 0.70 12.18 10.99
CA ALA A 116 -0.56 12.79 11.36
C ALA A 116 -0.33 14.19 11.95
N ARG A 117 -1.31 15.06 11.77
CA ARG A 117 -1.33 16.39 12.36
C ARG A 117 -2.73 16.72 12.86
N ALA A 118 -2.82 17.25 14.08
CA ALA A 118 -4.06 17.77 14.61
C ALA A 118 -4.36 19.14 14.01
N LYS A 119 -5.60 19.36 13.56
CA LYS A 119 -6.06 20.65 13.04
C LYS A 119 -7.57 20.77 13.23
N GLU A 120 -8.02 21.88 13.82
CA GLU A 120 -9.46 22.21 13.94
C GLU A 120 -10.31 21.09 14.59
N GLY A 121 -9.77 20.42 15.62
CA GLY A 121 -10.46 19.31 16.29
C GLY A 121 -10.55 18.01 15.48
N LYS A 122 -9.81 17.93 14.37
CA LYS A 122 -9.71 16.75 13.50
C LYS A 122 -8.26 16.27 13.43
N LEU A 123 -8.09 14.99 13.11
CA LEU A 123 -6.78 14.42 12.82
C LEU A 123 -6.61 14.28 11.31
N ILE A 124 -5.60 14.94 10.75
CA ILE A 124 -5.26 14.83 9.34
C ILE A 124 -4.08 13.87 9.21
N ILE A 125 -4.31 12.72 8.59
CA ILE A 125 -3.31 11.67 8.32
C ILE A 125 -2.84 11.83 6.87
N HIS A 126 -1.54 11.74 6.64
CA HIS A 126 -0.97 11.72 5.30
C HIS A 126 -0.18 10.42 5.06
N VAL A 127 -0.35 9.84 3.88
CA VAL A 127 0.26 8.57 3.46
C VAL A 127 0.84 8.75 2.07
N GLY A 128 2.17 8.72 1.94
CA GLY A 128 2.86 8.98 0.68
C GLY A 128 4.04 8.04 0.44
N TYR A 129 4.46 7.92 -0.82
CA TYR A 129 5.72 7.24 -1.13
C TYR A 129 6.91 8.15 -0.84
N ARG A 130 7.99 7.56 -0.37
CA ARG A 130 9.26 8.24 -0.12
C ARG A 130 10.24 8.13 -1.28
#